data_AF-A0A968DSQ9-F1
#
_entry.id   AF-A0A968DSQ9-F1
#
_cell.length_a   1.000
_cell.length_b   1.000
_cell.length_c   1.000
_cell.angle_alpha   90.00
_cell.angle_beta   90.00
_cell.angle_gamma   90.00
#
_symmetry.space_group_name_H-M   'P 1'
#
loop_
_entity.id
_entity.type
_entity.pdbx_description
1 polymer ?
#
loop_
_entity_poly.entity_id
_entity_poly.type
_entity_poly.pdbx_seq_one_letter_code
_entity_poly.pdbx_strand_id
1 'polypeptide(L)' 'PPTYIRARLFRYEFTNFKERRETGNWWKREYLSPYLNPVSLEDLKDV' A
#
# COMPACT_ATOMS: atom_id res chain seq x y z
N PRO A 1 10.54 5.03 19.95
CA PRO A 1 9.30 4.93 19.14
C PRO A 1 9.60 5.40 17.70
N PRO A 2 8.84 4.99 16.66
CA PRO A 2 9.04 5.46 15.29
C PRO A 2 8.64 6.93 15.15
N THR A 3 9.51 7.74 14.56
CA THR A 3 9.36 9.21 14.47
C THR A 3 8.77 9.69 13.15
N TYR A 4 8.69 8.82 12.14
CA TYR A 4 8.13 9.13 10.83
C TYR A 4 7.24 7.99 10.35
N ILE A 5 6.14 8.34 9.69
CA ILE A 5 5.27 7.40 8.98
C ILE A 5 5.18 7.76 7.50
N ARG A 6 4.96 6.77 6.64
CA ARG A 6 4.62 6.97 5.23
C ARG A 6 3.51 6.01 4.82
N ALA A 7 2.73 6.37 3.80
CA ALA A 7 1.69 5.51 3.27
C ALA A 7 1.83 5.35 1.75
N ARG A 8 1.64 4.13 1.26
CA ARG A 8 1.69 3.77 -0.16
C ARG A 8 0.32 3.29 -0.60
N LEU A 9 -0.16 3.78 -1.74
CA LEU A 9 -1.42 3.36 -2.32
C LEU A 9 -1.20 2.16 -3.24
N PHE A 10 -2.03 1.14 -3.07
CA PHE A 10 -2.04 -0.05 -3.90
C PHE A 10 -3.46 -0.34 -4.40
N ARG A 11 -3.57 -0.75 -5.66
CA ARG A 11 -4.78 -1.37 -6.20
C ARG A 11 -4.73 -2.87 -5.94
N TYR A 12 -5.83 -3.40 -5.44
CA TYR A 12 -6.02 -4.84 -5.28
C TYR A 12 -7.10 -5.30 -6.24
N GLU A 13 -6.82 -6.39 -6.94
CA GLU A 13 -7.78 -7.06 -7.80
C GLU A 13 -7.75 -8.55 -7.47
N PHE A 14 -8.92 -9.17 -7.45
CA PHE A 14 -8.99 -10.62 -7.30
C PHE A 14 -8.30 -11.29 -8.49
N THR A 15 -7.52 -12.33 -8.21
CA THR A 15 -7.00 -13.20 -9.26
C THR A 15 -8.10 -14.08 -9.82
N ASN A 16 -8.02 -14.43 -11.10
CA ASN A 16 -8.88 -15.45 -11.68
C ASN A 16 -8.44 -16.88 -11.30
N PHE A 17 -9.24 -17.88 -11.67
CA PHE A 17 -8.95 -19.28 -11.32
C PHE A 17 -7.61 -19.80 -11.86
N LYS A 18 -7.20 -19.39 -13.07
CA LYS A 18 -5.93 -19.81 -13.66
C LYS A 18 -4.76 -19.21 -12.88
N GLU A 19 -4.76 -17.90 -12.69
CA GLU A 19 -3.74 -17.17 -11.92
C GLU A 19 -3.60 -17.73 -10.50
N ARG A 20 -4.73 -18.04 -9.85
CA ARG A 20 -4.72 -18.63 -8.51
C ARG A 20 -4.16 -20.05 -8.48
N ARG A 21 -4.45 -20.90 -9.48
CA ARG A 21 -3.85 -22.24 -9.57
C ARG A 21 -2.34 -22.18 -9.81
N GLU A 22 -1.88 -21.20 -10.60
CA GLU A 22 -0.47 -21.05 -10.94
C GLU A 22 0.35 -20.42 -9.80
N THR A 23 -0.20 -19.40 -9.14
CA THR A 23 0.56 -18.58 -8.16
C THR A 23 0.15 -18.81 -6.71
N GLY A 24 -1.00 -19.42 -6.45
CA GLY A 24 -1.58 -19.57 -5.12
C GLY A 24 -2.14 -18.29 -4.50
N ASN A 25 -1.92 -17.13 -5.13
CA ASN A 25 -2.39 -15.85 -4.62
C ASN A 25 -3.89 -15.67 -4.86
N TRP A 26 -4.56 -15.00 -3.92
CA TRP A 26 -5.97 -14.61 -4.06
C TRP A 26 -6.17 -13.24 -4.70
N TRP A 27 -5.12 -12.41 -4.63
CA TRP A 27 -5.16 -11.03 -5.05
C TRP A 27 -3.85 -10.71 -5.76
N LYS A 28 -3.94 -9.94 -6.83
CA LYS A 28 -2.81 -9.21 -7.39
C LYS A 28 -2.82 -7.80 -6.82
N ARG A 29 -1.63 -7.28 -6.53
CA ARG A 29 -1.43 -5.92 -6.00
C ARG A 29 -0.59 -5.11 -6.97
N GLU A 30 -1.05 -3.90 -7.28
CA GLU A 30 -0.33 -2.95 -8.10
C GLU A 30 -0.02 -1.70 -7.27
N TYR A 31 1.24 -1.28 -7.23
CA TYR A 31 1.60 -0.01 -6.61
C TYR A 31 1.17 1.14 -7.51
N LEU A 32 0.33 2.04 -6.99
CA LEU A 32 -0.15 3.19 -7.77
C LEU A 32 0.72 4.42 -7.52
N SER A 33 0.83 4.84 -6.26
CA SER A 33 1.50 6.09 -5.89
C SER A 33 1.77 6.16 -4.38
N PRO A 34 2.59 7.13 -3.92
CA PRO A 34 2.59 7.52 -2.52
C PRO A 34 1.20 8.09 -2.16
N TYR A 35 0.62 7.62 -1.05
CA TYR A 35 -0.58 8.23 -0.47
C TYR A 35 -0.19 9.35 0.49
N LEU A 36 0.84 9.11 1.30
CA LEU A 36 1.41 10.06 2.24
C LEU A 36 2.93 9.93 2.16
N ASN A 37 3.59 11.06 1.89
CA ASN A 37 5.04 11.15 2.01
C ASN A 37 5.46 10.95 3.48
N PRO A 38 6.75 10.70 3.76
CA PRO A 38 7.22 10.64 5.14
C PRO A 38 6.84 11.91 5.92
N VAL A 39 6.08 11.74 7.00
CA VAL A 39 5.69 12.83 7.90
C VAL A 39 5.92 12.41 9.35
N SER A 40 6.30 13.36 10.19
CA SER A 40 6.39 13.23 11.63
C SER A 40 5.09 13.64 12.31
N LEU A 41 5.03 13.45 13.63
CA LEU A 41 3.89 13.92 14.42
C LEU A 41 3.82 15.45 14.44
N GLU A 42 4.96 16.14 14.44
CA GLU A 42 5.06 17.59 14.37
C GLU A 42 4.53 18.14 13.04
N ASP A 43 4.92 17.53 11.90
CA ASP A 43 4.43 17.94 10.57
C ASP A 43 2.90 17.90 10.45
N LEU A 44 2.24 17.01 11.21
CA LEU A 44 0.78 16.87 11.22
C LEU A 44 0.06 17.86 12.13
N LYS A 45 0.75 18.47 13.10
CA LYS A 45 0.18 19.48 14.02
C LYS A 45 0.16 20.86 13.41
N ASP A 46 0.98 21.11 12.40
CA ASP A 46 1.16 22.40 11.73
C ASP A 46 0.27 22.56 10.47
N VAL A 47 -0.65 21.61 10.22
CA VAL A 47 -1.65 21.62 9.14
C VAL A 47 -3.00 22.10 9.66
#